data_AF-A0A0Q8N8M5-F1
#
_entry.id   AF-A0A0Q8N8M5-F1
#
_cell.length_a   1.000
_cell.length_b   1.000
_cell.length_c   1.000
_cell.angle_alpha   90.00
_cell.angle_beta   90.00
_cell.angle_gamma   90.00
#
_symmetry.space_group_name_H-M   'P 1'
#
loop_
_entity.id
_entity.type
_entity.pdbx_description
1 polymer ?
#
loop_
_entity_poly.entity_id
_entity_poly.type
_entity_poly.pdbx_seq_one_letter_code
_entity_poly.pdbx_strand_id
1 'polypeptide(L)' 'MTHQRDNRQVRIPGAKDHNITDHCKKFGISSSEERKLRKLLGNDAPLHEIQANSAPRQPRFR' A
#
# COMPACT_ATOMS: atom_id res chain seq x y z
N MET A 1 30.97 -25.24 21.29
CA MET A 1 30.52 -24.51 20.10
C MET A 1 29.03 -24.79 19.88
N THR A 2 28.15 -23.96 20.43
CA THR A 2 26.70 -24.14 20.29
C THR A 2 26.23 -23.41 19.03
N HIS A 3 25.86 -24.15 17.98
CA HIS A 3 25.31 -23.58 16.76
C HIS A 3 23.87 -23.09 17.01
N GLN A 4 23.71 -21.83 17.43
CA GLN A 4 22.41 -21.17 17.47
C GLN A 4 21.99 -20.90 16.02
N ARG A 5 21.11 -21.75 15.47
CA ARG A 5 20.48 -21.52 14.18
C ARG A 5 19.52 -20.35 14.36
N ASP A 6 19.96 -19.19 13.92
CA ASP A 6 19.16 -17.98 13.89
C ASP A 6 17.99 -18.18 12.93
N ASN A 7 16.85 -18.63 13.46
CA ASN A 7 15.61 -18.79 12.72
C ASN A 7 15.11 -17.41 12.35
N ARG A 8 15.65 -16.87 11.25
CA ARG A 8 15.15 -15.69 10.53
C ARG A 8 13.82 -16.04 9.88
N GLN A 9 12.82 -16.37 10.70
CA GLN A 9 11.47 -16.58 10.26
C GLN A 9 11.02 -15.29 9.59
N VAL A 10 11.02 -15.27 8.26
CA VAL A 10 10.55 -14.16 7.46
C VAL A 10 9.08 -14.03 7.81
N ARG A 11 8.74 -13.03 8.63
CA ARG A 11 7.36 -12.69 8.93
C ARG A 11 6.76 -12.18 7.63
N ILE A 12 6.10 -13.08 6.88
CA ILE A 12 5.28 -12.71 5.73
C ILE A 12 4.08 -11.98 6.32
N PRO A 13 4.02 -10.63 6.25
CA PRO A 13 2.84 -9.93 6.68
C PRO A 13 1.73 -10.39 5.74
N GLY A 14 0.62 -10.91 6.30
CA GLY A 14 -0.53 -11.31 5.47
C GLY A 14 -1.01 -10.17 4.59
N ALA A 15 -1.81 -10.51 3.57
CA ALA A 15 -2.43 -9.51 2.69
C ALA A 15 -3.17 -8.47 3.55
N LYS A 16 -2.58 -7.28 3.65
CA LYS A 16 -3.19 -6.12 4.29
C LYS A 16 -3.84 -5.33 3.19
N ASP A 17 -5.10 -5.65 2.95
CA ASP A 17 -5.94 -4.80 2.15
C ASP A 17 -6.17 -3.50 2.93
N HIS A 18 -6.07 -2.39 2.22
CA HIS A 18 -6.25 -1.08 2.75
C HIS A 18 -7.54 -0.51 2.20
N ASN A 19 -8.36 0.04 3.09
CA ASN A 19 -9.50 0.81 2.65
C ASN A 19 -9.03 2.02 1.85
N ILE A 20 -9.53 2.14 0.61
CA ILE A 20 -9.09 3.16 -0.33
C ILE A 20 -9.43 4.55 0.19
N THR A 21 -10.59 4.71 0.84
CA THR A 21 -11.05 5.99 1.39
C THR A 21 -10.11 6.47 2.49
N ASP A 22 -9.80 5.59 3.45
CA ASP A 22 -8.89 5.91 4.56
C ASP A 22 -7.47 6.17 4.06
N HIS A 23 -7.00 5.39 3.07
CA HIS A 23 -5.72 5.60 2.44
C HIS A 23 -5.66 6.97 1.74
N CYS A 24 -6.65 7.29 0.91
CA CYS A 24 -6.70 8.56 0.20
C CYS A 24 -6.74 9.76 1.15
N LYS A 25 -7.55 9.67 2.22
CA LYS A 25 -7.61 10.69 3.28
C LYS A 25 -6.28 10.87 4.00
N LYS A 26 -5.58 9.77 4.31
CA LYS A 26 -4.27 9.79 4.98
C LYS A 26 -3.16 10.42 4.11
N PHE A 27 -3.20 10.20 2.81
CA PHE A 27 -2.17 10.66 1.88
C PHE A 27 -2.53 11.95 1.12
N GLY A 28 -3.67 12.57 1.43
CA GLY A 28 -4.11 13.81 0.78
C GLY A 28 -4.40 13.64 -0.72
N ILE A 29 -4.84 12.44 -1.13
CA ILE A 29 -5.22 12.16 -2.51
C ILE A 29 -6.54 12.90 -2.81
N SER A 30 -6.67 13.46 -4.02
CA SER A 30 -7.88 14.17 -4.43
C SER A 30 -9.10 13.25 -4.47
N SER A 31 -10.30 13.81 -4.25
CA SER A 31 -11.56 13.06 -4.32
C SER A 31 -11.83 12.45 -5.71
N SER A 32 -11.31 13.08 -6.78
CA SER A 32 -11.37 12.53 -8.14
C SER A 32 -10.56 11.24 -8.28
N GLU A 33 -9.35 11.21 -7.73
CA GLU A 33 -8.47 10.04 -7.74
C GLU A 33 -8.97 8.95 -6.79
N GLU A 34 -9.52 9.32 -5.62
CA GLU A 34 -10.19 8.36 -4.74
C GLU A 34 -11.35 7.65 -5.46
N ARG A 35 -12.21 8.41 -6.16
CA ARG A 35 -13.34 7.83 -6.91
C ARG A 35 -12.87 6.91 -8.03
N LYS A 36 -11.78 7.27 -8.71
CA LYS A 36 -11.15 6.44 -9.74
C LYS A 36 -10.61 5.14 -9.16
N LEU A 37 -9.85 5.23 -8.05
CA LEU A 37 -9.29 4.07 -7.35
C LEU A 37 -10.39 3.14 -6.84
N ARG A 38 -11.47 3.70 -6.25
CA ARG A 38 -12.63 2.92 -5.80
C ARG A 38 -13.35 2.20 -6.94
N LYS A 39 -13.45 2.83 -8.11
CA LYS A 39 -14.06 2.21 -9.29
C LYS A 39 -13.21 1.07 -9.86
N LEU A 40 -11.88 1.19 -9.76
CA LEU A 40 -10.95 0.23 -10.34
C LEU A 40 -10.69 -0.98 -9.43
N LEU A 41 -10.47 -0.73 -8.14
CA LEU A 41 -10.01 -1.74 -7.18
C LEU A 41 -11.09 -2.16 -6.17
N GLY A 42 -12.21 -1.42 -6.07
CA GLY A 42 -13.26 -1.67 -5.09
C GLY A 42 -13.11 -0.83 -3.83
N ASN A 43 -13.59 -1.31 -2.68
CA ASN A 43 -13.49 -0.56 -1.42
C ASN A 43 -12.15 -0.77 -0.71
N ASP A 44 -11.58 -1.97 -0.83
CA ASP A 44 -10.36 -2.39 -0.17
C ASP A 44 -9.44 -3.02 -1.20
N ALA A 45 -8.16 -2.64 -1.16
CA ALA A 45 -7.16 -3.11 -2.11
C ALA A 45 -5.78 -3.19 -1.47
N PRO A 46 -4.90 -4.08 -1.94
CA PRO A 46 -3.56 -4.19 -1.41
C PRO A 46 -2.74 -2.92 -1.74
N LEU A 47 -1.82 -2.57 -0.85
CA LEU A 47 -1.07 -1.30 -0.92
C LEU A 47 -0.35 -1.10 -2.27
N HIS A 48 0.23 -2.17 -2.82
CA HIS A 48 1.00 -2.08 -4.06
C HIS A 48 0.10 -1.77 -5.26
N GLU A 49 -1.14 -2.24 -5.28
CA GLU A 49 -2.11 -1.90 -6.34
C GLU A 49 -2.60 -0.47 -6.21
N ILE A 50 -2.86 0.01 -4.99
CA ILE A 50 -3.23 1.41 -4.75
C ILE A 50 -2.11 2.33 -5.25
N GLN A 51 -0.85 2.00 -4.95
CA GLN A 51 0.30 2.78 -5.39
C GLN A 51 0.49 2.76 -6.90
N ALA A 52 0.35 1.59 -7.54
CA ALA A 52 0.48 1.44 -8.99
C ALA A 52 -0.57 2.23 -9.78
N ASN A 53 -1.76 2.40 -9.20
CA ASN A 53 -2.88 3.10 -9.85
C ASN A 53 -3.07 4.55 -9.40
N SER A 54 -2.39 4.96 -8.33
CA SER A 54 -2.38 6.35 -7.85
C SER A 54 -1.53 7.24 -8.76
N ALA A 55 -1.85 8.54 -8.78
CA ALA A 55 -1.04 9.51 -9.50
C ALA A 55 0.45 9.39 -9.09
N PRO A 56 1.38 9.39 -10.07
CA PRO A 56 2.80 9.25 -9.79
C PRO A 56 3.23 10.39 -8.86
N ARG A 57 3.84 10.03 -7.72
CA ARG A 57 4.45 11.01 -6.83
C ARG A 57 5.58 11.68 -7.60
N GLN A 58 5.62 13.00 -7.60
CA GLN A 58 6.71 13.72 -8.25
C GLN A 58 8.05 13.27 -7.65
N PRO A 59 9.07 13.03 -8.49
CA PRO A 59 10.38 12.64 -7.99
C PRO A 59 10.90 13.72 -7.05
N ARG A 60 11.34 13.32 -5.86
CA ARG A 60 12.11 14.19 -4.98
C ARG A 60 13.53 14.21 -5.52
N PHE A 61 13.89 15.28 -6.22
CA PHE A 61 15.30 15.60 -6.46
C PHE A 61 15.95 15.87 -5.10
N ARG A 62 16.99 15.11 -4.77
CA ARG A 62 17.75 15.20 -3.52
C ARG A 62 19.11 15.82 -3.78
#